data_AF-A0A383BNI8-F1
#
_entry.id   AF-A0A383BNI8-F1
#
_cell.length_a   1.000
_cell.length_b   1.000
_cell.length_c   1.000
_cell.angle_alpha   90.00
_cell.angle_beta   90.00
_cell.angle_gamma   90.00
#
_symmetry.space_group_name_H-M   'P 1'
#
loop_
_entity.id
_entity.type
_entity.pdbx_description
1 polymer ?
#
loop_
_entity_poly.entity_id
_entity_poly.type
_entity_poly.pdbx_seq_one_letter_code
_entity_poly.pdbx_strand_id
1 'polypeptide(L)' 'MTQLSEKKCVPCEGNISAFDYSEIHKYLKKVNGWEVKQNDKKNYYLEKNFKFKNFLSSQKFINLAGDISEKEGHHPDISF' A
#
# COMPACT_ATOMS: atom_id res chain seq x y z
N MET A 1 7.74 18.31 8.20
CA MET A 1 7.21 17.55 7.05
C MET A 1 6.06 16.69 7.55
N THR A 2 4.88 16.80 6.93
CA THR A 2 3.66 16.06 7.29
C THR A 2 3.84 14.55 7.14
N GLN A 3 3.30 13.75 8.06
CA GLN A 3 3.40 12.28 7.98
C GLN A 3 2.58 11.76 6.79
N LEU A 4 2.97 10.61 6.20
CA LEU A 4 2.20 10.04 5.09
C LEU A 4 0.78 9.66 5.49
N SER A 5 0.59 9.21 6.74
CA SER A 5 -0.71 8.87 7.33
C SER A 5 -1.65 10.06 7.50
N GLU A 6 -1.14 11.29 7.49
CA GLU A 6 -1.93 12.53 7.61
C GLU A 6 -2.34 13.08 6.23
N LYS A 7 -1.81 12.50 5.15
CA LYS A 7 -2.22 12.86 3.78
C LYS A 7 -3.52 12.17 3.44
N LYS A 8 -4.43 12.91 2.80
CA LYS A 8 -5.64 12.33 2.21
C LYS A 8 -5.42 11.95 0.76
N CYS A 9 -5.69 10.70 0.45
CA CYS A 9 -5.79 10.25 -0.93
C CYS A 9 -7.14 10.73 -1.47
N VAL A 10 -7.12 11.39 -2.62
CA VAL A 10 -8.34 11.68 -3.38
C VAL A 10 -8.46 10.62 -4.48
N PRO A 11 -9.66 10.08 -4.76
CA PRO A 11 -9.84 9.13 -5.84
C PRO A 11 -9.21 9.65 -7.12
N CYS A 12 -8.33 8.85 -7.72
CA CYS A 12 -7.74 9.21 -9.01
C CYS A 12 -8.87 9.11 -10.06
N GLU A 13 -9.33 10.25 -10.59
CA GLU A 13 -10.32 10.31 -11.68
C GLU A 13 -9.74 9.85 -13.04
N GLY A 14 -8.81 8.89 -13.05
CA GLY A 14 -8.15 8.36 -14.24
C GLY A 14 -7.11 9.27 -14.90
N ASN A 15 -7.08 10.57 -14.57
CA ASN A 15 -6.16 11.55 -15.18
C ASN A 15 -4.86 11.79 -14.41
N ILE A 16 -4.60 11.02 -13.35
CA ILE A 16 -3.40 11.17 -12.53
C ILE A 16 -2.37 10.13 -12.98
N SER A 17 -1.23 10.61 -13.46
CA SER A 17 -0.10 9.75 -13.84
C SER A 17 0.42 8.97 -12.63
N ALA A 18 0.72 7.69 -12.84
CA ALA A 18 1.47 6.90 -11.89
C ALA A 18 2.83 7.54 -11.59
N PHE A 19 3.37 7.29 -10.40
CA PHE A 19 4.72 7.73 -10.06
C PHE A 19 5.75 7.08 -10.99
N ASP A 20 6.75 7.88 -11.37
CA ASP A 20 7.97 7.35 -11.97
C ASP A 20 8.86 6.70 -10.89
N TYR A 21 9.92 6.03 -11.36
CA TYR A 21 10.85 5.32 -10.49
C TYR A 21 11.52 6.22 -9.43
N SER A 22 11.74 7.50 -9.75
CA SER A 22 12.39 8.46 -8.84
C SER A 22 11.46 8.89 -7.70
N GLU A 23 10.19 9.16 -8.01
CA GLU A 23 9.16 9.47 -7.02
C GLU A 23 8.88 8.24 -6.15
N ILE A 24 8.81 7.04 -6.75
CA ILE A 24 8.69 5.79 -5.99
C ILE A 24 9.84 5.68 -4.98
N HIS A 25 11.10 5.85 -5.38
CA HIS A 25 12.25 5.74 -4.48
C HIS A 25 12.23 6.77 -3.35
N LYS A 26 11.79 7.99 -3.64
CA LYS A 26 11.66 9.08 -2.66
C LYS A 26 10.62 8.76 -1.59
N TYR A 27 9.48 8.18 -1.97
CA TYR A 27 8.43 7.80 -1.02
C TYR A 27 8.69 6.48 -0.32
N LEU A 28 9.34 5.52 -0.98
CA LEU A 28 9.68 4.22 -0.41
C LEU A 28 10.53 4.39 0.86
N LYS A 29 11.44 5.37 0.89
CA LYS A 29 12.25 5.72 2.08
C LYS A 29 11.44 6.10 3.32
N LYS A 30 10.16 6.43 3.16
CA LYS A 30 9.26 6.84 4.25
C LYS A 30 8.44 5.68 4.83
N VAL A 31 8.53 4.49 4.23
CA VAL A 31 7.80 3.30 4.67
C VAL A 31 8.76 2.13 4.84
N ASN A 32 8.68 1.43 5.97
CA ASN A 32 9.64 0.37 6.29
C ASN A 32 9.14 -1.00 5.82
N GLY A 33 10.04 -1.79 5.20
CA GLY A 33 9.83 -3.19 4.84
C GLY A 33 8.87 -3.41 3.68
N TRP A 34 8.65 -2.40 2.85
CA TRP A 34 7.91 -2.51 1.59
C TRP A 34 8.89 -2.69 0.44
N GLU A 35 8.53 -3.53 -0.52
CA GLU A 35 9.28 -3.75 -1.74
C GLU A 35 8.50 -3.20 -2.93
N VAL A 36 9.22 -2.65 -3.91
CA VAL A 36 8.62 -2.22 -5.18
C VAL A 36 8.77 -3.37 -6.15
N LYS A 37 7.65 -3.84 -6.68
CA LYS A 37 7.60 -4.85 -7.73
C LYS A 37 7.04 -4.26 -9.01
N GLN A 38 7.23 -4.99 -10.10
CA GLN A 38 6.76 -4.62 -11.42
C GLN A 38 6.08 -5.82 -12.07
N ASN A 39 4.95 -5.60 -12.74
CA ASN A 39 4.29 -6.64 -13.52
C ASN A 39 4.78 -6.63 -14.99
N ASP A 40 4.34 -7.60 -15.78
CA ASP A 40 4.75 -7.73 -17.20
C ASP A 40 4.36 -6.52 -18.06
N LYS A 41 3.36 -5.75 -17.64
CA LYS A 41 2.91 -4.51 -18.29
C LYS A 41 3.73 -3.28 -17.87
N LYS A 42 4.82 -3.48 -17.11
CA LYS A 42 5.68 -2.46 -16.54
C LYS A 42 5.02 -1.55 -15.50
N ASN A 43 3.87 -1.92 -14.95
CA ASN A 43 3.25 -1.17 -13.85
C ASN A 43 3.90 -1.55 -12.51
N TYR A 44 4.18 -0.54 -11.70
CA TYR A 44 4.76 -0.72 -10.36
C TYR A 44 3.68 -0.88 -9.29
N TYR A 45 3.97 -1.70 -8.29
CA TYR A 45 3.15 -1.87 -7.10
C TYR A 45 4.04 -2.13 -5.88
N LEU A 46 3.49 -1.90 -4.69
CA LEU A 46 4.17 -2.20 -3.43
C LEU A 46 3.69 -3.53 -2.87
N GLU A 47 4.61 -4.34 -2.38
CA GLU A 47 4.30 -5.59 -1.67
C GLU A 47 5.02 -5.62 -0.32
N LYS A 48 4.35 -6.20 0.68
CA LYS A 48 4.95 -6.49 1.98
C LYS A 48 4.39 -7.77 2.56
N ASN A 49 5.29 -8.64 3.01
CA ASN A 49 4.95 -9.89 3.67
C ASN A 49 4.95 -9.71 5.19
N PHE A 50 3.86 -10.11 5.84
CA PHE A 50 3.73 -10.11 7.30
C PHE A 50 3.66 -11.55 7.81
N LYS A 51 4.51 -11.88 8.80
CA LYS A 51 4.52 -13.20 9.44
C LYS A 51 3.79 -13.15 10.77
N PHE A 52 2.83 -14.05 10.95
CA PHE A 52 2.07 -14.18 12.19
C PHE A 52 2.25 -15.58 12.78
N LYS A 53 2.06 -15.69 14.09
CA LYS A 53 2.16 -16.98 14.80
C LYS A 53 1.11 -18.00 14.33
N ASN A 54 -0.06 -17.53 13.91
CA ASN A 54 -1.18 -18.35 13.45
C ASN A 54 -2.15 -17.52 12.60
N PHE A 55 -3.10 -18.21 11.96
CA PHE A 55 -4.11 -17.60 11.09
C PHE A 55 -5.04 -16.62 11.82
N LEU A 56 -5.42 -16.88 13.07
CA LEU A 56 -6.29 -15.98 13.81
C LEU A 56 -5.62 -14.61 14.06
N SER A 57 -4.31 -14.60 14.30
CA SER A 57 -3.56 -13.35 14.43
C SER A 57 -3.44 -12.59 13.12
N SER A 58 -3.27 -13.28 11.98
CA SER A 58 -3.25 -12.61 10.66
C SER A 58 -4.62 -12.05 10.32
N GLN A 59 -5.70 -12.80 10.54
CA GLN A 59 -7.06 -12.33 10.29
C GLN A 59 -7.39 -11.06 11.08
N LYS A 60 -7.02 -10.99 12.37
CA LYS A 60 -7.19 -9.77 13.18
C LYS A 60 -6.48 -8.56 12.58
N PHE A 61 -5.24 -8.74 12.11
CA PHE A 61 -4.47 -7.68 11.45
C PHE A 61 -5.15 -7.23 10.14
N ILE A 62 -5.59 -8.19 9.33
CA ILE A 62 -6.26 -7.90 8.05
C ILE A 62 -7.60 -7.19 8.24
N ASN A 63 -8.39 -7.55 9.26
CA ASN A 63 -9.64 -6.84 9.55
C ASN A 63 -9.39 -5.36 9.89
N LEU A 64 -8.36 -5.05 10.68
CA LEU A 64 -7.98 -3.66 10.99
C LEU A 64 -7.54 -2.90 9.74
N ALA A 65 -6.79 -3.55 8.85
CA ALA A 65 -6.42 -2.96 7.55
C ALA A 65 -7.66 -2.71 6.69
N GLY A 66 -8.61 -3.64 6.66
CA GLY A 66 -9.89 -3.50 5.96
C GLY A 66 -10.71 -2.30 6.44
N ASP A 67 -10.84 -2.11 7.75
CA ASP A 67 -11.54 -0.95 8.33
C ASP A 67 -10.93 0.38 7.89
N ILE A 68 -9.60 0.44 7.72
CA ILE A 68 -8.89 1.63 7.21
C ILE A 68 -9.13 1.79 5.72
N SER A 69 -9.03 0.71 4.95
CA SER A 69 -9.24 0.71 3.50
C SER A 69 -10.63 1.22 3.11
N GLU A 70 -11.69 0.82 3.80
CA GLU A 70 -13.04 1.31 3.56
C GLU A 70 -13.18 2.80 3.86
N LYS A 71 -12.59 3.28 4.97
CA LYS A 71 -12.60 4.71 5.34
C LYS A 71 -11.84 5.59 4.35
N GLU A 72 -10.77 5.06 3.77
CA GLU A 72 -9.96 5.76 2.77
C GLU A 72 -10.43 5.50 1.32
N GLY A 73 -11.38 4.59 1.10
CA GLY A 73 -11.84 4.21 -0.24
C GLY A 73 -10.74 3.61 -1.13
N HIS A 74 -9.75 2.94 -0.54
CA HIS A 74 -8.60 2.39 -1.24
C HIS A 74 -8.24 0.99 -0.71
N HIS A 75 -8.43 -0.02 -1.56
CA HIS A 75 -8.39 -1.42 -1.15
C HIS A 75 -7.10 -2.10 -1.63
N PRO A 76 -6.38 -2.83 -0.75
CA PRO A 76 -5.24 -3.64 -1.14
C PRO A 76 -5.67 -5.00 -1.68
N ASP A 77 -4.79 -5.62 -2.47
CA ASP A 77 -4.86 -7.06 -2.73
C ASP A 77 -4.25 -7.82 -1.55
N ILE A 78 -4.97 -8.82 -1.01
CA ILE A 78 -4.57 -9.56 0.19
C ILE A 78 -4.49 -11.05 -0.13
N SER A 79 -3.35 -11.66 0.19
CA SER A 79 -3.11 -13.11 0.11
C SER A 79 -2.65 -13.65 1.46
N PHE A 80 -3.11 -14.86 1.83
CA PHE A 80 -2.74 -15.56 3.06
C PHE A 80 -1.83 -16.75 2.80
#